data_AF-A0A0H4BAZ7-F1
#
_entry.id   AF-A0A0H4BAZ7-F1
#
_cell.length_a   1.000
_cell.length_b   1.000
_cell.length_c   1.000
_cell.angle_alpha   90.00
_cell.angle_beta   90.00
_cell.angle_gamma   90.00
#
_symmetry.space_group_name_H-M   'P 1'
#
loop_
_entity.id
_entity.type
_entity.pdbx_description
1 polymer ?
#
loop_
_entity_poly.entity_id
_entity_poly.type
_entity_poly.pdbx_seq_one_letter_code
_entity_poly.pdbx_strand_id
1 'polypeptide(L)'
;MAQGEIITSIVSSFKKEPRNKIIISCSDLCGYASEELESELTPESLAKAINAFENGEANEHDERIVDAATSLCHQASNRCWGECEDEEEDEWSEVDISTEWSDYDSDNPAELFVTVYQD
;
A
#
# COMPACT_ATOMS: atom_id res chain seq x y z
N MET A 1 32.80 0.65 -22.64
CA MET A 1 31.98 -0.29 -21.84
C MET A 1 31.93 -1.62 -22.55
N ALA A 2 32.26 -2.70 -21.84
CA ALA A 2 32.16 -4.04 -22.37
C ALA A 2 30.69 -4.49 -22.39
N GLN A 3 30.30 -5.34 -23.34
CA GLN A 3 28.91 -5.83 -23.49
C GLN A 3 28.33 -6.41 -22.18
N GLY A 4 29.18 -7.04 -21.34
CA GLY A 4 28.78 -7.55 -20.04
C GLY A 4 28.33 -6.47 -19.05
N GLU A 5 28.93 -5.28 -19.08
CA GLU A 5 28.58 -4.16 -18.18
C GLU A 5 27.20 -3.59 -18.50
N ILE A 6 26.85 -3.56 -19.79
CA ILE A 6 25.52 -3.12 -20.26
C ILE A 6 24.45 -4.13 -19.81
N ILE A 7 24.72 -5.43 -19.95
CA ILE A 7 23.81 -6.49 -19.51
C ILE A 7 23.62 -6.44 -17.99
N THR A 8 24.69 -6.26 -17.22
CA THR A 8 24.60 -6.13 -15.76
C THR A 8 23.79 -4.91 -15.35
N SER A 9 23.97 -3.75 -16.01
CA SER A 9 23.18 -2.56 -15.72
C SER A 9 21.68 -2.77 -15.99
N ILE A 10 21.33 -3.38 -17.11
CA ILE A 10 19.93 -3.66 -17.46
C ILE A 10 19.30 -4.65 -16.48
N VAL A 11 20.03 -5.71 -16.12
CA VAL A 11 19.57 -6.70 -15.12
C VAL A 11 19.43 -6.06 -13.74
N SER A 12 20.34 -5.19 -13.33
CA SER A 12 20.23 -4.45 -12.07
C SER A 12 19.05 -3.47 -12.08
N SER A 13 18.78 -2.79 -13.19
CA SER A 13 17.58 -1.94 -13.34
C SER A 13 16.29 -2.75 -13.38
N PHE A 14 16.30 -3.95 -13.96
CA PHE A 14 15.14 -4.85 -13.99
C PHE A 14 14.89 -5.51 -12.64
N LYS A 15 15.94 -5.88 -11.90
CA LYS A 15 15.83 -6.37 -10.51
C LYS A 15 15.31 -5.32 -9.53
N LYS A 16 15.43 -4.03 -9.87
CA LYS A 16 14.80 -2.93 -9.12
C LYS A 16 13.30 -2.81 -9.37
N GLU A 17 12.74 -3.56 -10.32
CA GLU A 17 11.29 -3.68 -10.52
C GLU A 17 10.90 -5.17 -10.54
N PRO A 18 10.67 -5.80 -9.37
CA PRO A 18 9.89 -7.03 -9.37
C PRO A 18 8.49 -6.65 -9.88
N ARG A 19 8.06 -7.24 -11.00
CA ARG A 19 6.77 -6.95 -11.67
C ARG A 19 5.54 -7.33 -10.82
N ASN A 20 5.73 -7.67 -9.55
CA ASN A 20 4.69 -7.93 -8.58
C ASN A 20 4.49 -6.64 -7.79
N LYS A 21 3.68 -5.73 -8.32
CA LYS A 21 3.11 -4.64 -7.53
C LYS A 21 1.76 -5.10 -7.03
N ILE A 22 1.37 -4.72 -5.83
CA ILE A 22 -0.01 -4.89 -5.36
C ILE A 22 -0.72 -3.56 -5.59
N ILE A 23 -1.87 -3.61 -6.25
CA ILE A 23 -2.74 -2.45 -6.43
C ILE A 23 -4.00 -2.74 -5.62
N ILE A 24 -4.29 -1.88 -4.65
CA ILE A 24 -5.47 -2.02 -3.79
C ILE A 24 -6.43 -0.87 -4.08
N SER A 25 -7.67 -1.20 -4.39
CA SER A 25 -8.70 -0.22 -4.76
C SER A 25 -9.20 0.56 -3.55
N CYS A 26 -9.72 1.77 -3.78
CA CYS A 26 -10.40 2.55 -2.74
C CYS A 26 -11.47 1.74 -1.99
N SER A 27 -12.26 0.94 -2.71
CA SER A 27 -13.31 0.13 -2.08
C SER A 27 -12.78 -0.91 -1.10
N ASP A 28 -11.66 -1.54 -1.41
CA ASP A 28 -11.06 -2.54 -0.51
C ASP A 28 -10.41 -1.86 0.70
N LEU A 29 -9.74 -0.72 0.48
CA LEU A 29 -9.16 0.11 1.54
C LEU A 29 -10.24 0.61 2.51
N CYS A 30 -11.32 1.19 1.99
CA CYS A 30 -12.45 1.65 2.81
C CYS A 30 -13.12 0.50 3.54
N GLY A 31 -13.31 -0.66 2.89
CA GLY A 31 -13.91 -1.84 3.51
C GLY A 31 -13.09 -2.32 4.71
N TYR A 32 -11.80 -2.56 4.51
CA TYR A 32 -10.91 -3.02 5.58
C TYR A 32 -10.78 -1.98 6.72
N ALA A 33 -10.50 -0.72 6.37
CA ALA A 33 -10.34 0.33 7.38
C ALA A 33 -11.64 0.57 8.17
N SER A 34 -12.81 0.37 7.56
CA SER A 34 -14.09 0.48 8.28
C SER A 34 -14.26 -0.59 9.34
N GLU A 35 -13.80 -1.82 9.06
CA GLU A 35 -13.83 -2.93 10.01
C GLU A 35 -12.85 -2.68 11.17
N GLU A 36 -11.60 -2.31 10.87
CA GLU A 36 -10.57 -2.00 11.88
C GLU A 36 -10.96 -0.85 12.81
N LEU A 37 -11.62 0.18 12.27
CA LEU A 37 -12.03 1.35 13.04
C LEU A 37 -13.41 1.21 13.70
N GLU A 38 -14.11 0.11 13.45
CA GLU A 38 -15.51 -0.11 13.84
C GLU A 38 -16.43 1.06 13.42
N SER A 39 -16.16 1.67 12.26
CA SER A 39 -16.84 2.87 11.76
C SER A 39 -16.85 2.92 10.25
N GLU A 40 -17.97 3.33 9.64
CA GLU A 40 -18.07 3.43 8.18
C GLU A 40 -17.16 4.54 7.65
N LEU A 41 -16.21 4.16 6.78
CA LEU A 41 -15.30 5.07 6.10
C LEU A 41 -15.69 5.23 4.64
N THR A 42 -15.90 6.48 4.20
CA THR A 42 -16.19 6.78 2.80
C THR A 42 -14.92 7.09 2.01
N PRO A 43 -14.92 6.92 0.66
CA PRO A 43 -13.83 7.35 -0.20
C PRO A 43 -13.40 8.80 0.03
N GLU A 44 -14.36 9.72 0.20
CA GLU A 44 -14.06 11.14 0.46
C GLU A 44 -13.30 11.33 1.78
N SER A 45 -13.65 10.54 2.79
CA SER A 45 -13.05 10.64 4.12
C SER A 45 -11.62 10.10 4.09
N LEU A 46 -11.41 8.96 3.42
CA LEU A 46 -10.09 8.38 3.19
C LEU A 46 -9.19 9.31 2.37
N ALA A 47 -9.68 9.85 1.25
CA ALA A 47 -8.93 10.77 0.39
C ALA A 47 -8.51 12.04 1.15
N LYS A 48 -9.39 12.60 1.99
CA LYS A 48 -9.06 13.75 2.84
C LYS A 48 -8.00 13.43 3.89
N ALA A 49 -8.10 12.27 4.55
CA ALA A 49 -7.13 11.85 5.55
C ALA A 49 -5.74 11.65 4.93
N ILE A 50 -5.66 10.98 3.78
CA ILE A 50 -4.41 10.80 3.02
C ILE A 50 -3.85 12.16 2.59
N ASN A 51 -4.69 13.05 2.05
CA ASN A 51 -4.25 14.38 1.66
C ASN A 51 -3.69 15.19 2.84
N ALA A 52 -4.36 15.15 4.00
CA ALA A 52 -3.89 15.81 5.21
C ALA A 52 -2.56 15.20 5.70
N PHE A 53 -2.42 13.87 5.64
CA PHE A 53 -1.20 13.16 6.03
C PHE A 53 -0.01 13.54 5.15
N GLU A 54 -0.16 13.47 3.82
CA GLU A 54 0.89 13.83 2.85
C GLU A 54 1.33 15.29 2.97
N ASN A 55 0.43 16.19 3.36
CA ASN A 55 0.74 17.61 3.57
C ASN A 55 1.29 17.93 4.98
N GLY A 56 1.36 16.94 5.88
CA GLY A 56 1.78 17.14 7.28
C GLY A 56 0.76 17.93 8.11
N GLU A 57 -0.51 17.92 7.70
CA GLU A 57 -1.63 18.62 8.34
C GLU A 57 -2.61 17.65 9.03
N ALA A 58 -2.32 16.34 9.01
CA ALA A 58 -3.13 15.31 9.64
C ALA A 58 -3.26 15.54 11.16
N ASN A 59 -4.47 15.31 11.66
CA ASN A 59 -4.71 15.15 13.10
C ASN A 59 -4.74 13.67 13.48
N GLU A 60 -4.87 13.37 14.78
CA GLU A 60 -4.92 11.99 15.30
C GLU A 60 -6.00 11.12 14.64
N HIS A 61 -7.13 11.69 14.23
CA HIS A 61 -8.17 10.95 13.52
C HIS A 61 -7.76 10.62 12.08
N ASP A 62 -7.15 11.56 11.37
CA ASP A 62 -6.65 11.34 10.01
C ASP A 62 -5.53 10.30 10.00
N GLU A 63 -4.58 10.38 10.95
CA GLU A 63 -3.50 9.40 11.13
C GLU A 63 -4.06 8.00 11.34
N ARG A 64 -5.07 7.84 12.22
CA ARG A 64 -5.72 6.54 12.45
C ARG A 64 -6.41 5.97 11.21
N ILE A 65 -6.97 6.83 10.36
CA ILE A 65 -7.57 6.39 9.09
C ILE A 65 -6.49 5.86 8.14
N VAL A 66 -5.39 6.60 8.00
CA VAL A 66 -4.27 6.22 7.13
C VAL A 66 -3.58 4.95 7.64
N ASP A 67 -3.39 4.81 8.95
CA ASP A 67 -2.81 3.63 9.58
C ASP A 67 -3.68 2.37 9.33
N ALA A 68 -5.00 2.49 9.50
CA ALA A 68 -5.92 1.39 9.24
C ALA A 68 -5.88 0.94 7.77
N ALA A 69 -5.85 1.88 6.83
CA ALA A 69 -5.71 1.58 5.39
C ALA A 69 -4.32 0.99 5.05
N THR A 70 -3.27 1.46 5.72
CA THR A 70 -1.89 0.96 5.55
C THR A 70 -1.73 -0.45 6.10
N SER A 71 -2.46 -0.81 7.17
CA SER A 71 -2.49 -2.18 7.70
C SER A 71 -2.90 -3.21 6.64
N LEU A 72 -3.90 -2.89 5.80
CA LEU A 72 -4.26 -3.75 4.66
C LEU A 72 -3.11 -3.94 3.68
N CYS A 73 -2.31 -2.89 3.44
CA CYS A 73 -1.15 -2.97 2.56
C CYS A 73 -0.12 -3.97 3.09
N HIS A 74 0.16 -3.95 4.40
CA HIS A 74 1.04 -4.93 5.04
C HIS A 74 0.45 -6.34 5.00
N GLN A 75 -0.83 -6.52 5.35
CA GLN A 75 -1.51 -7.81 5.31
C GLN A 75 -1.49 -8.46 3.93
N ALA A 76 -1.74 -7.66 2.88
CA ALA A 76 -1.69 -8.13 1.50
C ALA A 76 -0.25 -8.47 1.07
N SER A 77 0.72 -7.65 1.47
CA SER A 77 2.13 -7.83 1.10
C SER A 77 2.75 -9.04 1.77
N ASN A 78 2.50 -9.25 3.06
CA ASN A 78 2.97 -10.43 3.80
C ASN A 78 2.44 -11.72 3.16
N ARG A 79 1.16 -11.75 2.74
CA ARG A 79 0.58 -12.91 2.03
C ARG A 79 1.10 -13.11 0.61
N CYS A 80 1.47 -12.02 -0.07
CA CYS A 80 1.93 -12.09 -1.46
C CYS A 80 3.43 -12.39 -1.57
N TRP A 81 4.23 -11.88 -0.64
CA TRP A 81 5.70 -11.87 -0.73
C TRP A 81 6.41 -12.44 0.49
N GLY A 82 5.72 -12.58 1.63
CA GLY A 82 6.26 -13.20 2.83
C GLY A 82 6.31 -14.72 2.72
N GLU A 83 7.14 -15.34 3.55
CA GLU A 83 7.13 -16.78 3.76
C GLU A 83 5.96 -17.15 4.66
N CYS A 84 5.19 -18.18 4.28
CA CYS A 84 4.16 -18.73 5.15
C CYS A 84 4.84 -19.47 6.30
N GLU A 85 4.63 -19.00 7.53
CA GLU A 85 5.18 -19.62 8.73
C GLU A 85 4.23 -20.69 9.27
N ASP A 86 2.93 -20.37 9.28
CA ASP A 86 1.85 -21.29 9.66
C ASP A 86 0.55 -20.99 8.89
N GLU A 87 0.11 -21.91 8.04
CA GLU A 87 -1.15 -21.76 7.27
C GLU A 87 -2.40 -21.89 8.16
N GLU A 88 -2.34 -22.63 9.27
CA GLU A 88 -3.49 -22.85 10.16
C GLU A 88 -3.75 -21.63 11.06
N GLU A 89 -2.69 -20.91 11.41
CA GLU A 89 -2.75 -19.69 12.24
C GLU A 89 -2.73 -18.38 11.40
N ASP A 90 -2.66 -18.48 10.07
CA ASP A 90 -2.57 -17.35 9.11
C ASP A 90 -1.38 -16.42 9.41
N GLU A 91 -0.25 -17.04 9.77
CA GLU A 91 1.00 -16.35 10.10
C GLU A 91 1.95 -16.29 8.90
N TRP A 92 2.31 -15.07 8.53
CA TRP A 92 3.18 -14.75 7.40
C TRP A 92 4.30 -13.84 7.86
N SER A 93 5.51 -14.09 7.37
CA SER A 93 6.65 -13.23 7.67
C SER A 93 6.40 -11.79 7.21
N GLU A 94 6.78 -10.82 8.02
CA GLU A 94 6.70 -9.40 7.65
C GLU A 94 7.63 -9.08 6.47
N VAL A 95 7.11 -8.28 5.55
CA VAL A 95 7.85 -7.78 4.39
C VAL A 95 7.96 -6.26 4.47
N ASP A 96 9.17 -5.75 4.25
CA ASP A 96 9.40 -4.31 4.10
C ASP A 96 8.72 -3.83 2.82
N ILE A 97 7.88 -2.80 2.96
CA ILE A 97 7.11 -2.24 1.86
C ILE A 97 7.19 -0.72 1.82
N SER A 98 7.04 -0.19 0.62
CA SER A 98 6.72 1.21 0.38
C SER A 98 5.36 1.34 -0.31
N THR A 99 4.62 2.39 0.05
CA THR A 99 3.29 2.69 -0.47
C THR A 99 3.31 3.99 -1.28
N GLU A 100 2.59 3.99 -2.40
CA GLU A 100 2.36 5.17 -3.23
C GLU A 100 0.86 5.35 -3.42
N TRP A 101 0.32 6.39 -2.78
CA TRP A 101 -1.08 6.78 -2.91
C TRP A 101 -1.30 7.57 -4.19
N SER A 102 -2.32 7.21 -4.95
CA SER A 102 -2.67 7.86 -6.22
C SER A 102 -4.15 8.22 -6.24
N ASP A 103 -4.49 9.23 -7.05
CA ASP A 103 -5.86 9.67 -7.31
C ASP A 103 -6.69 9.95 -6.04
N TYR A 104 -6.02 10.41 -4.98
CA TYR A 104 -6.62 10.87 -3.72
C TYR A 104 -7.09 12.33 -3.78
N ASP A 105 -7.34 12.84 -4.98
CA ASP A 105 -7.95 14.15 -5.12
C ASP A 105 -9.41 14.12 -4.61
N SER A 106 -9.89 15.27 -4.16
CA SER A 106 -11.26 15.39 -3.65
C SER A 106 -12.31 15.35 -4.75
N ASP A 107 -11.90 15.41 -6.02
CA ASP A 107 -12.80 15.55 -7.15
C ASP A 107 -13.28 14.18 -7.65
N ASN A 108 -12.46 13.13 -7.52
CA ASN A 108 -12.79 11.74 -7.86
C ASN A 108 -12.26 10.74 -6.80
N PRO A 109 -12.69 10.84 -5.53
CA PRO A 109 -12.12 10.05 -4.43
C PRO A 109 -12.34 8.53 -4.57
N ALA A 110 -13.29 8.10 -5.40
CA ALA A 110 -13.52 6.68 -5.71
C ALA A 110 -12.46 6.08 -6.65
N GLU A 111 -11.69 6.92 -7.36
CA GLU A 111 -10.59 6.48 -8.22
C GLU A 111 -9.30 6.26 -7.42
N LEU A 112 -9.28 6.64 -6.14
CA LEU A 112 -8.15 6.41 -5.23
C LEU A 112 -7.69 4.96 -5.26
N PHE A 113 -6.37 4.78 -5.31
CA PHE A 113 -5.75 3.48 -5.09
C PHE A 113 -4.38 3.66 -4.45
N VAL A 114 -3.88 2.58 -3.87
CA VAL A 114 -2.50 2.49 -3.40
C VAL A 114 -1.75 1.45 -4.23
N THR A 115 -0.56 1.82 -4.66
CA THR A 115 0.42 0.89 -5.21
C THR A 115 1.40 0.53 -4.11
N VAL A 116 1.54 -0.77 -3.83
CA VAL A 116 2.49 -1.29 -2.85
C VAL A 116 3.67 -1.91 -3.59
N TYR A 117 4.87 -1.61 -3.09
CA TYR A 117 6.14 -2.08 -3.59
C TYR A 117 6.85 -2.87 -2.48
N GLN A 118 7.53 -3.95 -2.86
CA GLN A 118 8.48 -4.64 -1.98
C GLN A 118 9.81 -3.88 -1.99
N ASP A 119 10.33 -3.54 -0.81
CA ASP A 119 11.61 -2.85 -0.64
C ASP A 119 12.83 -3.80 -0.57
#